data_AF-A0A1V5KNA3-F1
#
_entry.id   AF-A0A1V5KNA3-F1
#
_cell.length_a   1.000
_cell.length_b   1.000
_cell.length_c   1.000
_cell.angle_alpha   90.00
_cell.angle_beta   90.00
_cell.angle_gamma   90.00
#
_symmetry.space_group_name_H-M   'P 1'
#
loop_
_entity.id
_entity.type
_entity.pdbx_description
1 polymer ?
#
loop_
_entity_poly.entity_id
_entity_poly.type
_entity_poly.pdbx_seq_one_letter_code
_entity_poly.pdbx_strand_id
1 'polypeptide(L)'
;MLGLGESESEVLEAAKTLRSAGCRILTLGQYLAPSKEHLPVVRYLPPEEFTNLRRQCLGLGFDHVQAGPMVRSSYHAAEQTVDEKV
;
A
#
# COMPACT_ATOMS: atom_id res chain seq x y z
N MET A 1 3.35 -4.66 -0.76
CA MET A 1 2.65 -5.40 -1.83
C MET A 1 1.75 -6.42 -1.16
N LEU A 2 0.55 -6.63 -1.66
CA LEU A 2 -0.48 -7.48 -1.06
C LEU A 2 -0.77 -8.71 -1.93
N GLY A 3 -1.24 -9.80 -1.34
CA GLY A 3 -1.53 -11.07 -2.02
C GLY A 3 -0.42 -12.11 -1.90
N LEU A 4 0.48 -11.97 -0.92
CA LEU A 4 1.58 -12.91 -0.63
C LEU A 4 1.26 -13.84 0.55
N GLY A 5 0.05 -13.75 1.11
CA GLY A 5 -0.44 -14.61 2.20
C GLY A 5 -0.64 -13.87 3.51
N GLU A 6 -0.45 -12.55 3.52
CA GLU A 6 -0.71 -11.70 4.66
C GLU A 6 -2.20 -11.59 5.00
N SER A 7 -2.51 -11.47 6.29
CA SER A 7 -3.83 -11.09 6.80
C SER A 7 -3.99 -9.57 6.87
N GLU A 8 -5.24 -9.09 6.90
CA GLU A 8 -5.52 -7.65 7.05
C GLU A 8 -4.91 -7.08 8.35
N SER A 9 -4.94 -7.83 9.44
CA SER A 9 -4.32 -7.41 10.71
C SER A 9 -2.81 -7.21 10.59
N GLU A 10 -2.10 -8.09 9.89
CA GLU A 10 -0.66 -7.95 9.69
C GLU A 10 -0.32 -6.73 8.83
N VAL A 11 -1.15 -6.44 7.81
CA VAL A 11 -1.01 -5.23 7.00
C VAL A 11 -1.16 -3.97 7.85
N LEU A 12 -2.15 -3.93 8.74
CA LEU A 12 -2.39 -2.78 9.61
C LEU A 12 -1.30 -2.61 10.67
N GLU A 13 -0.79 -3.70 11.26
CA GLU A 13 0.34 -3.65 12.19
C GLU A 13 1.63 -3.18 11.50
N ALA A 14 1.88 -3.62 10.27
CA ALA A 14 2.99 -3.12 9.46
C ALA A 14 2.81 -1.62 9.17
N ALA A 15 1.60 -1.17 8.81
CA ALA A 15 1.31 0.24 8.56
C ALA A 15 1.53 1.10 9.82
N LYS A 16 1.08 0.65 11.00
CA LYS A 16 1.35 1.33 12.28
C LYS A 16 2.86 1.45 12.55
N THR A 17 3.60 0.37 12.33
CA THR A 17 5.06 0.34 12.53
C THR A 17 5.75 1.36 11.60
N LEU A 18 5.38 1.37 10.32
CA LEU A 18 5.89 2.34 9.34
C LEU A 18 5.57 3.78 9.76
N ARG A 19 4.34 4.03 10.22
CA ARG A 19 3.95 5.36 10.68
C ARG A 19 4.76 5.81 11.89
N SER A 20 4.93 4.95 12.88
CA SER A 20 5.75 5.22 14.07
C SER A 20 7.22 5.49 13.73
N ALA A 21 7.73 4.92 12.64
CA ALA A 21 9.06 5.20 12.10
C ALA A 21 9.14 6.52 11.31
N GLY A 22 8.07 7.31 11.24
CA GLY A 22 8.03 8.59 10.55
C GLY A 22 7.66 8.51 9.06
N CYS A 23 7.27 7.33 8.55
CA CYS A 23 6.81 7.20 7.17
C CYS A 23 5.57 8.06 6.92
N ARG A 24 5.58 8.86 5.86
CA ARG A 24 4.53 9.85 5.54
C ARG A 24 3.62 9.41 4.39
N ILE A 25 4.17 8.72 3.40
CA ILE A 25 3.48 8.29 2.19
C ILE A 25 3.51 6.76 2.13
N LEU A 26 2.35 6.15 1.90
CA LEU A 26 2.21 4.69 1.79
C LEU A 26 1.53 4.31 0.48
N THR A 27 2.09 3.30 -0.20
CA THR A 27 1.47 2.71 -1.38
C THR A 27 1.13 1.23 -1.14
N LEU A 28 -0.10 0.84 -1.42
CA LEU A 28 -0.60 -0.53 -1.31
C LEU A 28 -1.03 -1.03 -2.69
N GLY A 29 -0.29 -1.98 -3.24
CA GLY A 29 -0.54 -2.57 -4.56
C GLY A 29 -0.56 -4.09 -4.54
N GLN A 30 -1.28 -4.68 -5.50
CA GLN A 30 -1.31 -6.14 -5.69
C GLN A 30 0.06 -6.65 -6.14
N TYR A 31 0.53 -7.70 -5.47
CA TYR A 31 1.63 -8.50 -5.93
C TYR A 31 1.22 -9.26 -7.18
N LEU A 32 1.99 -9.05 -8.25
CA LEU A 32 1.87 -9.79 -9.51
C LEU A 32 3.20 -10.50 -9.73
N ALA A 33 3.19 -11.83 -9.70
CA ALA A 33 4.37 -12.62 -9.95
C ALA A 33 4.92 -12.32 -11.36
N PRO A 34 6.19 -11.89 -11.51
CA PRO A 34 6.77 -11.58 -12.82
C PRO A 34 6.89 -12.81 -13.74
N SER A 35 7.13 -13.98 -13.16
CA SER A 35 7.25 -15.27 -13.85
C SER A 35 6.85 -16.42 -12.93
N LYS A 36 6.80 -17.65 -13.47
CA LYS A 36 6.49 -18.87 -12.71
C LYS A 36 7.55 -19.25 -11.67
N GLU A 37 8.75 -18.68 -11.74
CA GLU A 37 9.85 -18.95 -10.81
C GLU A 37 9.78 -18.09 -9.55
N HIS A 38 8.93 -17.07 -9.54
CA HIS A 38 8.73 -16.20 -8.38
C HIS A 38 7.66 -16.79 -7.45
N LEU A 39 7.57 -16.23 -6.24
CA LEU A 39 6.54 -16.61 -5.28
C LEU A 39 5.16 -16.60 -5.95
N PRO A 40 4.32 -17.63 -5.76
CA PRO A 40 2.98 -17.63 -6.30
C PRO A 40 2.12 -16.55 -5.62
N VAL A 41 1.21 -15.96 -6.36
CA VAL A 41 0.17 -15.11 -5.78
C VAL A 41 -0.75 -15.99 -4.94
N VAL A 42 -0.87 -15.68 -3.65
CA VAL A 42 -1.75 -16.41 -2.72
C VAL A 42 -3.20 -15.94 -2.86
N ARG A 43 -3.41 -14.62 -3.02
CA ARG A 43 -4.74 -14.03 -3.17
C ARG A 43 -4.70 -12.78 -4.04
N TYR A 44 -5.72 -12.63 -4.88
CA TYR A 44 -6.04 -11.35 -5.52
C TYR A 44 -7.05 -10.62 -4.65
N LEU A 45 -6.65 -9.46 -4.12
CA LEU A 45 -7.53 -8.65 -3.30
C LEU A 45 -8.56 -7.95 -4.20
N PRO A 46 -9.84 -7.89 -3.79
CA PRO A 46 -10.83 -7.15 -4.53
C PRO A 46 -10.67 -5.62 -4.29
N PRO A 47 -11.10 -4.76 -5.23
CA PRO A 47 -10.88 -3.30 -5.14
C PRO A 47 -11.41 -2.63 -3.86
N GLU A 48 -12.51 -3.15 -3.29
CA GLU A 48 -13.09 -2.64 -2.05
C GLU A 48 -12.15 -2.82 -0.85
N GLU A 49 -11.35 -3.87 -0.81
CA GLU A 49 -10.38 -4.09 0.27
C GLU A 49 -9.25 -3.06 0.22
N PHE A 50 -8.76 -2.72 -0.97
CA PHE A 50 -7.80 -1.61 -1.13
C PHE A 50 -8.39 -0.29 -0.64
N THR A 51 -9.67 -0.04 -0.95
CA THR A 51 -10.38 1.16 -0.50
C THR A 51 -10.50 1.20 1.03
N ASN A 52 -10.81 0.07 1.65
CA ASN A 52 -10.90 -0.06 3.10
C ASN A 52 -9.54 0.17 3.77
N LEU A 53 -8.50 -0.52 3.28
CA LEU A 53 -7.12 -0.38 3.78
C LEU A 53 -6.62 1.06 3.64
N ARG A 54 -6.92 1.74 2.53
CA ARG A 54 -6.59 3.15 2.36
C ARG A 54 -7.19 4.01 3.46
N ARG A 55 -8.49 3.85 3.74
CA ARG A 55 -9.18 4.62 4.79
C ARG A 55 -8.57 4.35 6.16
N GLN A 56 -8.30 3.10 6.48
CA GLN A 56 -7.69 2.71 7.75
C GLN A 56 -6.29 3.31 7.91
N CYS A 57 -5.44 3.20 6.89
CA CYS A 57 -4.09 3.77 6.92
C CYS A 57 -4.12 5.31 7.00
N LEU A 58 -5.02 5.99 6.29
CA LEU A 58 -5.20 7.44 6.47
C LEU A 58 -5.58 7.78 7.92
N GLY A 59 -6.43 6.97 8.54
CA GLY A 59 -6.77 7.10 9.97
C GLY A 59 -5.59 6.89 10.93
N LEU A 60 -4.53 6.21 10.50
CA LEU A 60 -3.27 6.09 11.26
C LEU A 60 -2.39 7.35 11.16
N GLY A 61 -2.76 8.32 10.31
CA GLY A 61 -2.06 9.60 10.19
C GLY A 61 -0.96 9.64 9.13
N PHE A 62 -1.01 8.78 8.11
CA PHE A 62 -0.24 8.98 6.88
C PHE A 62 -0.78 10.19 6.12
N ASP A 63 0.10 11.00 5.53
CA ASP A 63 -0.32 12.19 4.77
C ASP A 63 -0.92 11.82 3.42
N HIS A 64 -0.38 10.77 2.81
CA HIS A 64 -0.87 10.25 1.55
C HIS A 64 -0.87 8.73 1.57
N VAL A 65 -1.99 8.14 1.14
CA VAL A 65 -2.10 6.70 0.92
C VAL A 65 -2.70 6.45 -0.45
N GLN A 66 -1.93 5.79 -1.30
CA GLN A 66 -2.40 5.31 -2.60
C GLN A 66 -2.60 3.80 -2.52
N ALA A 67 -3.81 3.31 -2.80
CA ALA A 67 -4.12 1.90 -2.71
C ALA A 67 -4.96 1.43 -3.90
N GLY A 68 -4.59 0.31 -4.50
CA GLY A 68 -5.34 -0.30 -5.59
C GLY A 68 -4.54 -1.39 -6.31
N PRO A 69 -5.19 -2.25 -7.11
CA PRO A 69 -4.53 -3.42 -7.70
C PRO A 69 -3.26 -3.06 -8.51
N MET A 70 -3.34 -1.99 -9.31
CA MET A 70 -2.26 -1.57 -10.19
C MET A 70 -1.31 -0.53 -9.57
N VAL A 71 -1.51 -0.16 -8.30
CA VAL A 71 -0.65 0.81 -7.63
C VAL A 71 0.78 0.27 -7.50
N ARG A 72 1.74 1.12 -7.79
CA ARG A 72 3.19 0.91 -7.60
C ARG A 72 3.76 2.12 -6.88
N SER A 73 4.97 1.99 -6.33
CA SER A 73 5.62 3.05 -5.55
C SER A 73 5.78 4.35 -6.32
N SER A 74 6.00 4.30 -7.64
CA SER A 74 6.14 5.48 -8.50
C SER A 74 4.81 5.98 -9.09
N TYR A 75 3.70 5.25 -8.89
CA TYR A 75 2.42 5.59 -9.51
C TYR A 75 1.90 6.91 -8.93
N HIS A 76 1.83 7.95 -9.76
CA HIS A 76 1.43 9.31 -9.40
C HIS A 76 2.30 9.97 -8.31
N ALA A 77 3.55 9.53 -8.12
CA ALA A 77 4.40 9.99 -7.01
C ALA A 77 4.54 11.53 -6.89
N ALA A 78 4.57 12.24 -8.03
CA ALA A 78 4.62 13.71 -8.04
C ALA A 78 3.38 14.38 -7.43
N GLU A 79 2.21 13.74 -7.50
CA GLU A 79 0.97 14.22 -6.90
C GLU A 79 0.85 13.86 -5.40
N GLN A 80 1.74 12.98 -4.92
CA GLN A 80 1.75 12.48 -3.54
C GLN A 80 2.64 13.32 -2.63
N THR A 81 3.54 14.11 -3.21
CA THR A 81 4.34 15.11 -2.51
C THR A 81 3.59 16.45 -2.52
N VAL A 82 3.36 17.02 -1.34
CA VAL A 82 2.95 18.42 -1.24
C VAL A 82 4.17 19.26 -1.62
N ASP A 83 4.09 19.93 -2.77
CA ASP A 83 5.07 20.88 -3.33
C ASP A 83 5.83 21.65 -2.23
N GLU A 84 7.15 21.41 -2.10
CA GLU A 84 8.05 22.45 -1.59
C GLU A 84 8.13 23.51 -2.67
N LYS A 85 7.36 24.59 -2.51
CA LYS A 85 7.52 25.80 -3.32
C LYS A 85 8.99 26.21 -3.31
N VAL A 86 9.65 26.08 -4.47
CA VAL A 86 10.88 26.81 -4.81
C VAL A 86 10.49 28.12 -5.48
#